data_AF-A0A8X6XED4-F1
#
_entry.id   AF-A0A8X6XED4-F1
#
_cell.length_a   1.000
_cell.length_b   1.000
_cell.length_c   1.000
_cell.angle_alpha   90.00
_cell.angle_beta   90.00
_cell.angle_gamma   90.00
#
_symmetry.space_group_name_H-M   'P 1'
#
loop_
_entity.id
_entity.type
_entity.pdbx_description
1 polymer ?
#
loop_
_entity_poly.entity_id
_entity_poly.type
_entity_poly.pdbx_seq_one_letter_code
_entity_poly.pdbx_strand_id
1 'polypeptide(L)' 'FSRLKSSKRQFYVLDDRHWRLFFYRCEEDFRSSKPPLGSIALSEAAINLTSSEDVHQFVVQ' A
#
# COMPACT_ATOMS: atom_id res chain seq x y z
N PHE A 1 12.95 17.85 7.40
CA PHE A 1 11.56 17.67 7.87
C PHE A 1 10.62 17.69 6.67
N SER A 2 10.25 16.53 6.13
CA SER A 2 9.30 16.44 5.02
C SER A 2 7.88 16.69 5.53
N ARG A 3 7.23 17.73 5.01
CA ARG A 3 5.81 18.05 5.24
C ARG A 3 4.98 16.79 4.95
N LEU A 4 4.25 16.27 5.95
CA LEU A 4 3.30 15.17 5.74
C LEU A 4 2.35 15.57 4.62
N LYS A 5 2.34 14.79 3.52
CA LYS A 5 1.40 15.01 2.43
C LYS A 5 0.00 14.71 2.98
N SER A 6 -0.94 15.62 2.74
CA SER A 6 -2.36 15.41 3.03
C SER A 6 -2.82 14.03 2.51
N SER A 7 -3.79 13.42 3.19
CA SER A 7 -4.41 12.17 2.75
C SER A 7 -4.92 12.33 1.31
N LYS A 8 -4.50 11.42 0.43
CA LYS A 8 -4.86 11.43 -0.99
C LYS A 8 -5.33 10.06 -1.40
N ARG A 9 -6.40 10.01 -2.18
CA ARG A 9 -6.82 8.78 -2.87
C ARG A 9 -5.71 8.37 -3.84
N GLN A 10 -5.32 7.10 -3.78
CA GLN A 10 -4.29 6.49 -4.61
C GLN A 10 -4.78 5.14 -5.10
N PHE A 11 -4.17 4.65 -6.18
CA PHE A 11 -4.46 3.33 -6.74
C PHE A 11 -3.33 2.37 -6.34
N TYR A 12 -3.69 1.22 -5.78
CA TYR A 12 -2.74 0.25 -5.24
C TYR A 12 -2.85 -1.08 -5.99
N VAL A 13 -1.71 -1.71 -6.27
CA VAL A 13 -1.62 -3.02 -6.93
C VAL A 13 -0.75 -3.92 -6.07
N LEU A 14 -1.29 -5.08 -5.69
CA LEU A 14 -0.56 -6.11 -4.96
C LEU A 14 0.10 -7.06 -5.97
N ASP A 15 1.42 -7.17 -5.88
CA ASP A 15 2.21 -8.23 -6.52
C ASP A 15 2.40 -9.36 -5.50
N ASP A 16 1.63 -10.42 -5.67
CA ASP A 16 1.58 -11.58 -4.79
C ASP A 16 2.86 -12.41 -4.84
N ARG A 17 3.54 -12.45 -5.99
CA ARG A 17 4.79 -13.21 -6.19
C ARG A 17 5.92 -12.67 -5.33
N HIS A 18 5.96 -11.35 -5.16
CA HIS A 18 7.02 -10.67 -4.41
C HIS A 18 6.55 -10.08 -3.08
N TRP A 19 5.29 -10.34 -2.69
CA TRP A 19 4.65 -9.75 -1.52
C TRP A 19 4.90 -8.24 -1.42
N ARG A 20 4.61 -7.53 -2.52
CA ARG A 20 4.94 -6.10 -2.67
C ARG A 20 3.72 -5.31 -3.12
N LEU A 21 3.45 -4.22 -2.41
CA LEU A 21 2.36 -3.31 -2.75
C LEU A 21 2.92 -2.10 -3.52
N PHE A 22 2.53 -1.97 -4.78
CA PHE A 22 2.86 -0.81 -5.60
C PHE A 22 1.73 0.22 -5.52
N PHE A 23 2.07 1.51 -5.57
CA PHE A 23 1.06 2.57 -5.55
C PHE A 23 1.28 3.61 -6.66
N TYR A 24 0.17 4.06 -7.23
CA TYR A 24 0.06 4.95 -8.36
C TYR A 24 -0.83 6.14 -8.00
N ARG A 25 -0.76 7.21 -8.81
CA ARG A 25 -1.66 8.35 -8.64
C ARG A 25 -3.10 7.96 -8.93
N CYS A 26 -3.33 7.20 -10.00
CA CYS A 26 -4.63 6.71 -10.45
C CYS A 26 -4.48 5.38 -11.21
N GLU A 27 -5.60 4.74 -11.53
CA GLU A 27 -5.63 3.48 -12.27
C GLU A 27 -5.11 3.60 -13.71
N GLU A 28 -5.32 4.74 -14.36
CA GLU A 28 -4.87 4.99 -15.73
C GLU A 28 -3.34 4.94 -15.86
N ASP A 29 -2.62 5.43 -14.84
CA ASP A 29 -1.15 5.38 -14.81
C ASP A 29 -0.65 3.92 -14.80
N PHE A 30 -1.33 3.05 -14.04
CA PHE A 30 -1.04 1.61 -14.04
C PHE A 30 -1.35 0.97 -15.40
N ARG A 31 -2.54 1.21 -15.96
CA ARG A 31 -2.95 0.66 -17.27
C ARG A 31 -2.04 1.11 -18.41
N SER A 32 -1.51 2.33 -18.32
CA SER A 32 -0.56 2.90 -19.29
C SER A 32 0.89 2.44 -19.06
N SER A 33 1.12 1.50 -18.15
CA SER A 33 2.45 0.96 -17.82
C SER A 33 3.46 2.02 -17.37
N LYS A 34 2.99 3.11 -16.73
CA LYS A 34 3.89 4.07 -16.10
C LYS A 34 4.57 3.45 -14.87
N PRO A 35 5.75 3.94 -14.46
CA PRO A 35 6.37 3.48 -13.22
C PRO A 35 5.50 3.86 -12.01
N PRO A 36 5.49 3.02 -10.95
CA PRO A 36 4.80 3.32 -9.71
C PRO A 36 5.43 4.53 -9.01
N LEU A 37 4.64 5.22 -8.19
CA LEU A 37 5.14 6.29 -7.32
C LEU A 37 6.06 5.75 -6.22
N GLY A 38 5.91 4.46 -5.89
CA GLY A 38 6.75 3.73 -4.97
C GLY A 38 6.18 2.34 -4.68
N SER A 39 6.83 1.63 -3.76
CA SER A 39 6.43 0.31 -3.33
C SER A 39 6.66 0.08 -1.85
N ILE A 40 5.86 -0.79 -1.24
CA ILE A 40 6.00 -1.25 0.14
C ILE A 40 6.24 -2.76 0.10
N ALA A 41 7.36 -3.22 0.67
CA ALA A 41 7.58 -4.64 0.90
C ALA A 41 6.74 -5.08 2.10
N LEU A 42 5.86 -6.07 1.91
CA LEU A 42 4.94 -6.53 2.96
C LEU A 42 5.57 -7.61 3.85
N SER A 43 6.60 -8.31 3.36
CA SER A 43 7.33 -9.33 4.12
C SER A 43 7.97 -8.82 5.41
N GLU A 44 8.28 -7.52 5.47
CA GLU A 44 8.93 -6.87 6.61
C GLU A 44 7.99 -5.83 7.28
N ALA A 45 6.76 -5.71 6.79
CA ALA A 45 5.83 -4.71 7.28
C ALA A 45 5.06 -5.19 8.50
N ALA A 46 5.05 -4.40 9.57
CA ALA A 46 4.09 -4.55 10.66
C ALA A 46 2.74 -3.95 10.22
N ILE A 47 1.75 -4.79 9.96
CA ILE A 47 0.39 -4.36 9.60
C ILE A 47 -0.44 -4.26 10.88
N ASN A 48 -0.76 -3.04 11.28
CA ASN A 48 -1.70 -2.79 12.37
C ASN A 48 -3.07 -2.45 11.78
N LEU A 49 -4.05 -3.32 12.03
CA LEU A 49 -5.44 -3.03 11.70
C LEU A 49 -6.04 -2.17 12.81
N THR A 50 -6.22 -0.89 12.54
CA THR A 50 -7.02 -0.02 13.41
C THR A 50 -8.47 -0.03 12.89
N SER A 51 -9.22 -1.05 13.31
CA SER A 51 -10.69 -1.01 13.20
C SER A 51 -11.20 0.00 14.22
N SER A 52 -12.21 0.81 13.87
CA SER A 52 -12.86 1.71 14.84
C SER A 52 -13.64 0.94 15.91
N GLU A 53 -13.81 -0.38 15.75
CA GLU A 53 -14.48 -1.29 16.68
C GLU A 53 -13.61 -2.55 16.85
N ASP A 54 -13.18 -2.78 18.10
CA ASP A 54 -12.45 -3.92 18.68
C ASP A 54 -11.59 -4.86 17.80
N VAL A 55 -10.27 -4.67 17.96
CA VAL A 55 -9.13 -5.60 17.86
C VAL A 55 -9.38 -7.00 17.26
N HIS A 56 -9.07 -7.14 15.97
CA HIS A 56 -8.65 -8.41 15.37
C HIS A 56 -7.24 -8.27 14.79
N GLN A 57 -6.25 -8.73 15.52
CA GLN A 57 -4.86 -8.81 15.05
C GLN A 57 -4.66 -10.19 14.41
N PHE A 58 -4.30 -10.23 13.13
CA PHE A 58 -3.98 -11.47 12.43
C PHE A 58 -2.48 -11.54 12.17
N VAL A 59 -1.86 -12.65 12.58
CA VAL A 59 -0.47 -12.98 12.23
C VAL A 59 -0.52 -13.75 10.92
N VAL A 60 0.13 -13.24 9.87
CA VAL A 60 0.33 -13.97 8.62
C VAL A 60 1.49 -14.95 8.86
N GLN A 61 1.20 -16.26 8.83
CA GLN A 61 2.18 -17.35 8.87
C GLN A 61 2.47 -17.88 7.47
#